data_AF-A0A142JTP0-F1
#
_entry.id   AF-A0A142JTP0-F1
#
_cell.length_a   1.000
_cell.length_b   1.000
_cell.length_c   1.000
_cell.angle_alpha   90.00
_cell.angle_beta   90.00
_cell.angle_gamma   90.00
#
_symmetry.space_group_name_H-M   'P 1'
#
loop_
_entity.id
_entity.type
_entity.pdbx_description
1 polymer ?
#
loop_
_entity_poly.entity_id
_entity_poly.type
_entity_poly.pdbx_seq_one_letter_code
_entity_poly.pdbx_strand_id
1 'polypeptide(L)'
;MQAEFMPLLLSFNDLTASQRAILLGRIETREQQGDSYLCGLLNSDAENSVLSAHLSRLLVMTRQDNGQRYLLRYYDPRVMRHLQWLLTDKQHVEFCGPISVWSWPASSGWITSRRLAQYSPGQRLVLHPHQWATLERLALMNRALTELEILAPDLSQSDALFQRLDAALLQASTELALTDSEDWLFCAIQSVRFHPQIHHHPQLLERLGQAATKRGSYAAACADLDDSAWLSMAEELNSRMPTA
;
A
#
# COMPACT_ATOMS: atom_id res chain seq x y z
N MET A 1 14.20 -4.04 17.53
CA MET A 1 14.26 -4.47 16.12
C MET A 1 15.19 -5.67 16.05
N GLN A 2 14.72 -6.84 15.64
CA GLN A 2 15.59 -7.99 15.40
C GLN A 2 16.29 -7.79 14.05
N ALA A 3 17.62 -7.83 14.04
CA ALA A 3 18.43 -7.52 12.86
C ALA A 3 18.20 -8.50 11.69
N GLU A 4 17.69 -9.70 11.98
CA GLU A 4 17.40 -10.76 11.01
C GLU A 4 16.29 -10.43 10.01
N PHE A 5 15.46 -9.42 10.28
CA PHE A 5 14.37 -8.97 9.39
C PHE A 5 14.70 -7.72 8.57
N MET A 6 15.95 -7.24 8.63
CA MET A 6 16.38 -6.06 7.86
C MET A 6 16.87 -6.47 6.47
N PRO A 7 16.62 -5.66 5.44
CA PRO A 7 17.13 -5.94 4.10
C PRO A 7 18.66 -5.86 4.10
N LEU A 8 19.29 -6.76 3.35
CA LEU A 8 20.72 -6.69 3.08
C LEU A 8 20.97 -5.99 1.75
N LEU A 9 21.88 -5.02 1.74
CA LEU A 9 22.36 -4.39 0.52
C LEU A 9 23.57 -5.17 -0.01
N LEU A 10 23.46 -5.69 -1.22
CA LEU A 10 24.52 -6.44 -1.89
C LEU A 10 24.94 -5.73 -3.17
N SER A 11 26.24 -5.46 -3.32
CA SER A 11 26.78 -4.96 -4.58
C SER A 11 26.92 -6.11 -5.57
N PHE A 12 25.95 -6.22 -6.50
CA PHE A 12 25.94 -7.29 -7.49
C PHE A 12 27.16 -7.26 -8.42
N ASN A 13 27.66 -6.06 -8.72
CA ASN A 13 28.82 -5.85 -9.57
C ASN A 13 30.11 -6.38 -8.94
N ASP A 14 30.21 -6.36 -7.61
CA ASP A 14 31.38 -6.85 -6.88
C ASP A 14 31.40 -8.38 -6.71
N LEU A 15 30.31 -9.07 -7.09
CA LEU A 15 30.25 -10.53 -7.05
C LEU A 15 31.02 -11.15 -8.21
N THR A 16 31.78 -12.21 -7.93
CA THR A 16 32.35 -13.10 -8.94
C THR A 16 31.26 -13.88 -9.67
N ALA A 17 31.57 -14.43 -10.86
CA ALA A 17 30.62 -15.25 -11.61
C ALA A 17 30.06 -16.42 -10.79
N SER A 18 30.90 -17.11 -10.01
CA SER A 18 30.47 -18.20 -9.13
C SER A 18 29.55 -17.72 -8.01
N GLN A 19 29.83 -16.56 -7.41
CA GLN A 19 28.95 -15.97 -6.39
C GLN A 19 27.60 -15.54 -6.97
N ARG A 20 27.58 -14.98 -8.19
CA ARG A 20 26.34 -14.63 -8.90
C ARG A 20 25.50 -15.88 -9.18
N ALA A 21 26.12 -16.97 -9.65
CA ALA A 21 25.43 -18.23 -9.89
C ALA A 21 24.79 -18.79 -8.61
N ILE A 22 25.51 -18.75 -7.47
CA ILE A 22 24.97 -19.19 -6.17
C ILE A 22 23.79 -18.30 -5.74
N LEU A 23 23.91 -16.98 -5.88
CA LEU A 23 22.84 -16.04 -5.54
C LEU A 23 21.58 -16.29 -6.36
N LEU A 24 21.72 -16.41 -7.68
CA LEU A 24 20.60 -16.67 -8.59
C LEU A 24 19.92 -18.02 -8.26
N GLY A 25 20.69 -19.08 -8.03
CA GLY A 25 20.11 -20.37 -7.63
C GLY A 25 19.34 -20.30 -6.31
N ARG A 26 19.78 -19.47 -5.34
CA ARG A 26 19.04 -19.25 -4.09
C ARG A 26 17.74 -18.48 -4.31
N ILE A 27 17.76 -17.47 -5.17
CA ILE A 27 16.56 -16.70 -5.55
C ILE A 27 15.54 -17.66 -6.17
N GLU A 28 15.94 -18.43 -7.19
CA GLU A 28 15.07 -19.38 -7.88
C GLU A 28 14.48 -20.43 -6.91
N THR A 29 15.31 -20.99 -6.03
CA THR A 29 14.85 -21.99 -5.06
C THR A 29 13.78 -21.44 -4.11
N ARG A 30 13.97 -20.20 -3.64
CA ARG A 30 13.04 -19.53 -2.73
C ARG A 30 11.74 -19.13 -3.42
N GLU A 31 11.84 -18.61 -4.65
CA GLU A 31 10.67 -18.28 -5.46
C GLU A 31 9.80 -19.51 -5.73
N GLN A 32 10.41 -20.66 -6.02
CA GLN A 32 9.69 -21.95 -6.15
C GLN A 32 8.99 -22.40 -4.87
N GLN A 33 9.47 -21.95 -3.70
CA GLN A 33 8.84 -22.21 -2.39
C GLN A 33 7.77 -21.18 -2.03
N GLY A 34 7.53 -20.18 -2.89
CA GLY A 34 6.60 -19.07 -2.62
C GLY A 34 7.19 -17.97 -1.74
N ASP A 35 8.49 -18.01 -1.45
CA ASP A 35 9.20 -17.01 -0.66
C ASP A 35 9.94 -16.02 -1.57
N SER A 36 9.66 -14.72 -1.45
CA SER A 36 10.46 -13.71 -2.14
C SER A 36 11.79 -13.49 -1.41
N TYR A 37 12.89 -13.94 -2.03
CA TYR A 37 14.25 -13.74 -1.50
C TYR A 37 14.85 -12.38 -1.88
N LEU A 38 14.33 -11.76 -2.95
CA LEU A 38 14.81 -10.51 -3.51
C LEU A 38 13.71 -9.45 -3.44
N CYS A 39 13.95 -8.40 -2.65
CA CYS A 39 12.98 -7.31 -2.47
C CYS A 39 13.08 -6.21 -3.54
N GLY A 40 14.21 -6.12 -4.24
CA GLY A 40 14.39 -5.12 -5.29
C GLY A 40 15.80 -5.07 -5.85
N LEU A 41 15.92 -4.35 -6.97
CA LEU A 41 17.16 -4.06 -7.67
C LEU A 41 17.33 -2.55 -7.78
N LEU A 42 18.53 -2.07 -7.49
CA LEU A 42 18.86 -0.64 -7.48
C LEU A 42 19.97 -0.36 -8.49
N ASN A 43 19.86 0.73 -9.22
CA ASN A 43 20.97 1.31 -9.96
C ASN A 43 21.34 2.67 -9.34
N SER A 44 22.64 2.94 -9.20
CA SER A 44 23.18 4.16 -8.61
C SER A 44 24.64 4.34 -9.04
N ASP A 45 25.01 5.54 -9.44
CA ASP A 45 26.41 5.91 -9.71
C ASP A 45 27.14 6.42 -8.46
N ALA A 46 26.43 6.57 -7.34
CA ALA A 46 27.02 6.99 -6.07
C ALA A 46 27.82 5.85 -5.41
N GLU A 47 28.80 6.22 -4.58
CA GLU A 47 29.55 5.27 -3.76
C GLU A 47 28.64 4.43 -2.84
N ASN A 48 29.03 3.18 -2.60
CA ASN A 48 28.29 2.25 -1.74
C ASN A 48 28.03 2.82 -0.32
N SER A 49 28.97 3.60 0.21
CA SER A 49 28.84 4.30 1.50
C SER A 49 27.69 5.31 1.51
N VAL A 50 27.56 6.10 0.45
CA VAL A 50 26.50 7.10 0.26
C VAL A 50 25.15 6.42 0.09
N LEU A 51 25.09 5.35 -0.71
CA LEU A 51 23.87 4.57 -0.93
C LEU A 51 23.38 3.91 0.38
N SER A 52 24.28 3.27 1.12
CA SER A 52 23.97 2.64 2.40
C SER A 52 23.47 3.66 3.44
N ALA A 53 24.13 4.81 3.53
CA ALA A 53 23.71 5.90 4.42
C ALA A 53 22.33 6.45 4.02
N HIS A 54 22.04 6.59 2.73
CA HIS A 54 20.73 7.04 2.24
C HIS A 54 19.62 6.05 2.61
N LEU A 55 19.79 4.78 2.27
CA LEU A 55 18.83 3.71 2.56
C LEU A 55 18.59 3.53 4.05
N SER A 56 19.63 3.69 4.88
CA SER A 56 19.54 3.64 6.34
C SER A 56 18.71 4.79 6.91
N ARG A 57 18.83 6.00 6.34
CA ARG A 57 18.02 7.16 6.74
C ARG A 57 16.56 7.01 6.33
N LEU A 58 16.29 6.44 5.16
CA LEU A 58 14.92 6.14 4.74
C LEU A 58 14.28 5.09 5.63
N LEU A 59 15.05 4.09 6.07
CA LEU A 59 14.53 2.97 6.84
C LEU A 59 13.85 3.44 8.13
N VAL A 60 14.42 4.43 8.82
CA VAL A 60 13.79 5.01 10.00
C VAL A 60 13.61 6.51 9.86
N MET A 61 12.37 6.90 9.61
CA MET A 61 11.96 8.28 9.50
C MET A 61 11.48 8.81 10.85
N THR A 62 11.63 10.11 11.07
CA THR A 62 11.10 10.79 12.24
C THR A 62 9.95 11.69 11.81
N ARG A 63 8.79 11.52 12.44
CA ARG A 63 7.64 12.40 12.22
C ARG A 63 7.94 13.80 12.77
N GLN A 64 7.59 14.82 11.99
CA GLN A 64 7.88 16.21 12.35
C GLN A 64 6.93 16.77 13.42
N ASP A 65 5.72 16.23 13.52
CA ASP A 65 4.67 16.70 14.43
C ASP A 65 4.89 16.24 15.88
N ASN A 66 5.34 15.00 16.09
CA ASN A 66 5.46 14.40 17.42
C ASN A 66 6.83 13.76 17.72
N GLY A 67 7.77 13.77 16.76
CA GLY A 67 9.10 13.18 16.93
C GLY A 67 9.13 11.65 16.95
N GLN A 68 8.00 10.98 16.72
CA GLN A 68 7.92 9.52 16.72
C GLN A 68 8.71 8.95 15.55
N ARG A 69 9.42 7.84 15.81
CA ARG A 69 10.15 7.09 14.78
C ARG A 69 9.22 6.11 14.08
N TYR A 70 9.28 6.09 12.76
CA TYR A 70 8.53 5.20 11.88
C TYR A 70 9.48 4.37 11.03
N LEU A 71 9.28 3.04 11.00
CA LEU A 71 10.03 2.12 10.15
C LEU A 71 9.39 2.09 8.76
N LEU A 72 9.97 2.83 7.80
CA LEU A 72 9.51 2.78 6.42
C LEU A 72 10.04 1.51 5.75
N ARG A 73 9.18 0.51 5.65
CA ARG A 73 9.47 -0.78 5.01
C ARG A 73 9.50 -0.66 3.48
N TYR A 74 10.27 0.25 2.92
CA TYR A 74 10.39 0.43 1.46
C TYR A 74 10.85 -0.84 0.75
N TYR A 75 11.48 -1.78 1.46
CA TYR A 75 11.90 -3.08 0.95
C TYR A 75 10.76 -4.11 0.92
N ASP A 76 9.59 -3.84 1.51
CA ASP A 76 8.42 -4.66 1.24
C ASP A 76 7.79 -4.18 -0.06
N PRO A 77 7.70 -5.01 -1.12
CA PRO A 77 7.14 -4.58 -2.40
C PRO A 77 5.70 -4.09 -2.29
N ARG A 78 4.93 -4.59 -1.32
CA ARG A 78 3.56 -4.15 -1.02
C ARG A 78 3.52 -2.78 -0.37
N VAL A 79 4.60 -2.32 0.27
CA VAL A 79 4.73 -0.94 0.75
C VAL A 79 5.28 -0.05 -0.36
N MET A 80 6.30 -0.51 -1.09
CA MET A 80 6.93 0.22 -2.20
C MET A 80 5.92 0.67 -3.26
N ARG A 81 4.97 -0.20 -3.64
CA ARG A 81 3.91 0.15 -4.60
C ARG A 81 3.11 1.37 -4.17
N HIS A 82 2.84 1.53 -2.87
CA HIS A 82 2.05 2.67 -2.39
C HIS A 82 2.85 3.98 -2.36
N LEU A 83 4.18 3.90 -2.24
CA LEU A 83 5.03 5.10 -2.30
C LEU A 83 5.00 5.77 -3.67
N GLN A 84 4.65 5.05 -4.74
CA GLN A 84 4.65 5.61 -6.09
C GLN A 84 3.55 6.66 -6.31
N TRP A 85 2.35 6.43 -5.74
CA TRP A 85 1.24 7.39 -5.84
C TRP A 85 1.11 8.29 -4.62
N LEU A 86 1.66 7.87 -3.48
CA LEU A 86 1.56 8.64 -2.24
C LEU A 86 2.48 9.86 -2.24
N LEU A 87 3.66 9.73 -2.84
CA LEU A 87 4.68 10.78 -2.85
C LEU A 87 4.43 11.78 -3.98
N THR A 88 4.66 13.06 -3.69
CA THR A 88 4.77 14.09 -4.74
C THR A 88 6.05 13.89 -5.55
N ASP A 89 6.15 14.49 -6.74
CA ASP A 89 7.35 14.40 -7.58
C ASP A 89 8.63 14.83 -6.83
N LYS A 90 8.54 15.91 -6.03
CA LYS A 90 9.65 16.37 -5.20
C LYS A 90 10.07 15.33 -4.17
N GLN A 91 9.09 14.76 -3.46
CA GLN A 91 9.32 13.72 -2.47
C GLN A 91 9.83 12.43 -3.11
N HIS A 92 9.42 12.11 -4.34
CA HIS A 92 9.95 10.98 -5.10
C HIS A 92 11.45 11.14 -5.36
N VAL A 93 11.89 12.34 -5.77
CA VAL A 93 13.32 12.66 -5.92
C VAL A 93 14.08 12.50 -4.60
N GLU A 94 13.52 12.97 -3.49
CA GLU A 94 14.09 12.83 -2.14
C GLU A 94 14.13 11.37 -1.65
N PHE A 95 13.10 10.59 -1.98
CA PHE A 95 13.01 9.17 -1.68
C PHE A 95 14.06 8.38 -2.46
N CYS A 96 14.17 8.58 -3.77
CA CYS A 96 15.20 7.93 -4.57
C CYS A 96 16.62 8.37 -4.15
N GLY A 97 16.83 9.67 -3.87
CA GLY A 97 18.13 10.22 -3.55
C GLY A 97 19.19 9.81 -4.60
N PRO A 98 20.30 9.14 -4.22
CA PRO A 98 21.33 8.69 -5.16
C PRO A 98 20.86 7.62 -6.16
N ILE A 99 19.77 6.90 -5.88
CA ILE A 99 19.26 5.81 -6.71
C ILE A 99 18.65 6.39 -7.99
N SER A 100 19.15 5.97 -9.16
CA SER A 100 18.66 6.40 -10.46
C SER A 100 17.50 5.54 -10.96
N VAL A 101 17.54 4.24 -10.67
CA VAL A 101 16.52 3.26 -11.03
C VAL A 101 16.27 2.32 -9.86
N TRP A 102 15.00 2.06 -9.55
CA TRP A 102 14.58 1.09 -8.55
C TRP A 102 13.56 0.15 -9.16
N SER A 103 13.85 -1.14 -9.13
CA SER A 103 12.90 -2.19 -9.56
C SER A 103 12.51 -3.08 -8.37
N TRP A 104 11.25 -3.52 -8.31
CA TRP A 104 10.76 -4.42 -7.26
C TRP A 104 9.74 -5.43 -7.83
N PRO A 105 9.58 -6.60 -7.20
CA PRO A 105 8.61 -7.59 -7.66
C PRO A 105 7.17 -7.16 -7.33
N ALA A 106 6.25 -7.51 -8.21
CA ALA A 106 4.81 -7.35 -8.10
C ALA A 106 4.11 -8.58 -8.69
N SER A 107 2.81 -8.71 -8.49
CA SER A 107 2.02 -9.84 -9.03
C SER A 107 2.06 -9.91 -10.56
N SER A 108 2.21 -8.76 -11.23
CA SER A 108 2.33 -8.65 -12.69
C SER A 108 3.78 -8.77 -13.22
N GLY A 109 4.73 -9.16 -12.37
CA GLY A 109 6.16 -9.19 -12.69
C GLY A 109 6.92 -8.06 -12.03
N TRP A 110 7.96 -7.52 -12.68
CA TRP A 110 8.79 -6.47 -12.09
C TRP A 110 8.26 -5.08 -12.45
N ILE A 111 8.10 -4.22 -11.44
CA ILE A 111 7.82 -2.80 -11.63
C ILE A 111 9.13 -2.03 -11.51
N THR A 112 9.34 -1.03 -12.37
CA THR A 112 10.52 -0.18 -12.37
C THR A 112 10.13 1.29 -12.26
N SER A 113 10.73 2.00 -11.31
CA SER A 113 10.62 3.44 -11.13
C SER A 113 11.97 4.11 -11.38
N ARG A 114 11.94 5.23 -12.08
CA ARG A 114 13.13 6.05 -12.35
C ARG A 114 13.00 7.35 -11.58
N ARG A 115 14.12 7.82 -11.02
CA ARG A 115 14.16 9.13 -10.35
C ARG A 115 13.78 10.22 -11.35
N LEU A 116 12.80 11.05 -10.96
CA LEU A 116 12.19 12.04 -11.87
C LEU A 116 13.11 13.21 -12.23
N ALA A 117 14.07 13.54 -11.37
CA ALA A 117 15.02 14.63 -11.58
C ALA A 117 16.37 14.37 -10.90
N GLN A 118 17.29 15.32 -11.00
CA GLN A 118 18.52 15.29 -10.21
C GLN A 118 18.21 15.49 -8.73
N TYR A 119 18.86 14.71 -7.87
CA TYR A 119 18.76 14.89 -6.43
C TYR A 119 19.84 15.86 -5.94
N SER A 120 19.54 16.59 -4.87
CA SER A 120 20.55 17.36 -4.15
C SER A 120 21.03 16.57 -2.94
N PRO A 121 22.35 16.33 -2.77
CA PRO A 121 22.87 15.68 -1.57
C PRO A 121 22.42 16.38 -0.29
N GLY A 122 22.03 15.60 0.71
CA GLY A 122 21.61 16.11 2.02
C GLY A 122 20.12 16.46 2.15
N GLN A 123 19.38 16.55 1.04
CA GLN A 123 17.91 16.61 1.09
C GLN A 123 17.36 15.33 1.73
N ARG A 124 16.28 15.48 2.50
CA ARG A 124 15.64 14.38 3.23
C ARG A 124 14.18 14.34 2.86
N LEU A 125 13.65 13.13 2.67
CA LEU A 125 12.23 12.90 2.50
C LEU A 125 11.48 13.40 3.74
N VAL A 126 10.56 14.34 3.51
CA VAL A 126 9.62 14.82 4.52
C VAL A 126 8.21 14.51 4.04
N LEU A 127 7.43 13.82 4.87
CA LEU A 127 6.05 13.48 4.57
C LEU A 127 5.07 14.45 5.24
N HIS A 128 4.02 14.78 4.51
CA HIS A 128 2.88 15.56 5.00
C HIS A 128 2.03 14.72 5.97
N PRO A 129 1.25 15.35 6.87
CA PRO A 129 0.41 14.65 7.85
C PRO A 129 -0.54 13.61 7.22
N HIS A 130 -1.16 13.93 6.08
CA HIS A 130 -2.05 13.00 5.40
C HIS A 130 -1.31 11.75 4.88
N GLN A 131 -0.04 11.88 4.49
CA GLN A 131 0.77 10.75 4.01
C GLN A 131 1.13 9.82 5.16
N TRP A 132 1.41 10.36 6.35
CA TRP A 132 1.58 9.55 7.56
C TRP A 132 0.32 8.75 7.87
N ALA A 133 -0.86 9.38 7.78
CA ALA A 133 -2.13 8.69 8.02
C ALA A 133 -2.35 7.54 7.02
N THR A 134 -2.04 7.75 5.73
CA THR A 134 -2.08 6.66 4.73
C THR A 134 -1.05 5.56 5.04
N LEU A 135 0.17 5.92 5.47
CA LEU A 135 1.20 4.96 5.86
C LEU A 135 0.76 4.06 7.04
N GLU A 136 0.00 4.60 7.98
CA GLU A 136 -0.57 3.86 9.12
C GLU A 136 -1.65 2.87 8.69
N ARG A 137 -2.39 3.16 7.61
CA ARG A 137 -3.43 2.28 7.05
C ARG A 137 -2.92 1.23 6.07
N LEU A 138 -1.63 1.25 5.67
CA LEU A 138 -1.10 0.32 4.65
C LEU A 138 -1.32 -1.16 4.98
N ALA A 139 -1.24 -1.55 6.25
CA ALA A 139 -1.47 -2.94 6.64
C ALA A 139 -2.90 -3.38 6.29
N LEU A 140 -3.88 -2.53 6.57
CA LEU A 140 -5.28 -2.77 6.27
C LEU A 140 -5.56 -2.69 4.76
N MET A 141 -4.96 -1.72 4.08
CA MET A 141 -5.07 -1.60 2.62
C MET A 141 -4.50 -2.82 1.91
N ASN A 142 -3.34 -3.34 2.36
CA ASN A 142 -2.75 -4.56 1.80
C ASN A 142 -3.65 -5.79 2.02
N ARG A 143 -4.30 -5.91 3.18
CA ARG A 143 -5.30 -6.96 3.44
C ARG A 143 -6.49 -6.85 2.49
N ALA A 144 -7.06 -5.65 2.34
CA ALA A 144 -8.17 -5.41 1.41
C ALA A 144 -7.80 -5.77 -0.03
N LEU A 145 -6.59 -5.44 -0.48
CA LEU A 145 -6.16 -5.79 -1.84
C LEU A 145 -6.05 -7.31 -2.04
N THR A 146 -5.55 -8.05 -1.05
CA THR A 146 -5.55 -9.52 -1.09
C THR A 146 -6.95 -10.11 -1.12
N GLU A 147 -7.90 -9.54 -0.38
CA GLU A 147 -9.30 -9.99 -0.42
C GLU A 147 -9.97 -9.64 -1.76
N LEU A 148 -9.69 -8.47 -2.32
CA LEU A 148 -10.19 -8.05 -3.63
C LEU A 148 -9.65 -8.92 -4.78
N GLU A 149 -8.41 -9.41 -4.69
CA GLU A 149 -7.87 -10.37 -5.66
C GLU A 149 -8.72 -11.66 -5.74
N ILE A 150 -9.39 -12.04 -4.65
CA ILE A 150 -10.29 -13.22 -4.60
C ILE A 150 -11.71 -12.83 -5.01
N LEU A 151 -12.24 -11.76 -4.43
CA LEU A 151 -13.64 -11.35 -4.56
C LEU A 151 -13.97 -10.62 -5.87
N ALA A 152 -12.95 -10.07 -6.54
CA ALA A 152 -13.07 -9.29 -7.76
C ALA A 152 -11.76 -9.36 -8.58
N PRO A 153 -11.42 -10.56 -9.10
CA PRO A 153 -10.13 -10.81 -9.77
C PRO A 153 -9.89 -9.96 -11.02
N ASP A 154 -10.96 -9.46 -11.64
CA ASP A 154 -10.90 -8.59 -12.82
C ASP A 154 -10.50 -7.14 -12.48
N LEU A 155 -10.42 -6.76 -11.19
CA LEU A 155 -9.98 -5.43 -10.79
C LEU A 155 -8.48 -5.25 -11.02
N SER A 156 -8.16 -4.32 -11.91
CA SER A 156 -6.76 -3.94 -12.19
C SER A 156 -6.11 -3.30 -10.96
N GLN A 157 -5.02 -3.93 -10.50
CA GLN A 157 -4.15 -3.42 -9.44
C GLN A 157 -3.40 -2.17 -9.93
N SER A 158 -3.94 -0.99 -9.59
CA SER A 158 -3.48 0.30 -10.09
C SER A 158 -3.49 1.35 -8.99
N ASP A 159 -2.75 2.44 -9.20
CA ASP A 159 -2.70 3.58 -8.26
C ASP A 159 -4.09 4.16 -8.00
N ALA A 160 -4.95 4.22 -9.02
CA ALA A 160 -6.33 4.67 -8.87
C ALA A 160 -7.15 3.75 -7.94
N LEU A 161 -6.97 2.43 -8.02
CA LEU A 161 -7.59 1.48 -7.09
C LEU A 161 -7.08 1.71 -5.67
N PHE A 162 -5.77 1.88 -5.50
CA PHE A 162 -5.16 2.09 -4.18
C PHE A 162 -5.65 3.38 -3.52
N GLN A 163 -5.74 4.47 -4.29
CA GLN A 163 -6.28 5.75 -3.81
C GLN A 163 -7.76 5.63 -3.42
N ARG A 164 -8.58 4.96 -4.24
CA ARG A 164 -10.01 4.71 -3.92
C ARG A 164 -10.15 3.91 -2.63
N LEU A 165 -9.30 2.91 -2.44
CA LEU A 165 -9.34 2.06 -1.26
C LEU A 165 -8.90 2.81 0.02
N ASP A 166 -7.84 3.62 -0.05
CA ASP A 166 -7.44 4.49 1.08
C ASP A 166 -8.53 5.49 1.45
N ALA A 167 -9.18 6.09 0.44
CA ALA A 167 -10.30 7.00 0.65
C ALA A 167 -11.50 6.29 1.31
N ALA A 168 -11.84 5.08 0.88
CA ALA A 168 -12.94 4.31 1.47
C ALA A 168 -12.65 3.86 2.91
N LEU A 169 -11.39 3.52 3.22
CA LEU A 169 -10.96 3.24 4.60
C LEU A 169 -11.08 4.49 5.48
N LEU A 170 -10.63 5.64 4.98
CA LEU A 170 -10.78 6.91 5.69
C LEU A 170 -12.26 7.21 5.94
N GLN A 171 -13.09 7.12 4.91
CA GLN A 171 -14.53 7.33 4.99
C GLN A 171 -15.20 6.44 6.05
N ALA A 172 -14.86 5.15 6.10
CA ALA A 172 -15.40 4.23 7.09
C ALA A 172 -15.06 4.67 8.53
N SER A 173 -13.83 5.14 8.76
CA SER A 173 -13.39 5.61 10.07
C SER A 173 -13.96 6.98 10.47
N THR A 174 -14.18 7.89 9.51
CA THR A 174 -14.56 9.28 9.81
C THR A 174 -16.04 9.56 9.59
N GLU A 175 -16.59 9.23 8.42
CA GLU A 175 -17.97 9.56 8.05
C GLU A 175 -18.96 8.57 8.67
N LEU A 176 -18.66 7.27 8.59
CA LEU A 176 -19.49 6.24 9.21
C LEU A 176 -19.21 6.08 10.71
N ALA A 177 -18.17 6.75 11.22
CA ALA A 177 -17.72 6.74 12.60
C ALA A 177 -17.55 5.32 13.19
N LEU A 178 -17.20 4.35 12.35
CA LEU A 178 -16.91 2.98 12.78
C LEU A 178 -15.62 2.99 13.59
N THR A 179 -15.52 2.14 14.61
CA THR A 179 -14.34 2.06 15.48
C THR A 179 -13.52 0.79 15.29
N ASP A 180 -14.09 -0.23 14.65
CA ASP A 180 -13.43 -1.51 14.39
C ASP A 180 -12.78 -1.51 13.00
N SER A 181 -11.50 -1.87 12.95
CA SER A 181 -10.76 -2.00 11.69
C SER A 181 -11.32 -3.09 10.76
N GLU A 182 -11.96 -4.13 11.29
CA GLU A 182 -12.61 -5.16 10.46
C GLU A 182 -13.86 -4.59 9.76
N ASP A 183 -14.62 -3.72 10.44
CA ASP A 183 -15.74 -3.01 9.80
C ASP A 183 -15.23 -1.98 8.78
N TRP A 184 -14.09 -1.33 9.03
CA TRP A 184 -13.45 -0.45 8.03
C TRP A 184 -13.06 -1.22 6.78
N LEU A 185 -12.43 -2.38 6.96
CA LEU A 185 -12.01 -3.27 5.89
C LEU A 185 -13.21 -3.71 5.05
N PHE A 186 -14.27 -4.19 5.71
CA PHE A 186 -15.51 -4.58 5.09
C PHE A 186 -16.09 -3.43 4.25
N CYS A 187 -16.23 -2.24 4.82
CA CYS A 187 -16.77 -1.08 4.10
C CYS A 187 -15.93 -0.71 2.88
N ALA A 188 -14.61 -0.68 3.03
CA ALA A 188 -13.72 -0.30 1.96
C ALA A 188 -13.78 -1.28 0.78
N ILE A 189 -13.88 -2.59 1.07
CA ILE A 189 -14.05 -3.63 0.04
C ILE A 189 -15.39 -3.48 -0.68
N GLN A 190 -16.51 -3.32 0.03
CA GLN A 190 -17.82 -3.18 -0.64
C GLN A 190 -17.90 -1.89 -1.46
N SER A 191 -17.30 -0.80 -0.97
CA SER A 191 -17.24 0.49 -1.69
C SER A 191 -16.45 0.38 -3.00
N VAL A 192 -15.38 -0.42 -3.00
CA VAL A 192 -14.59 -0.67 -4.20
C VAL A 192 -15.30 -1.62 -5.17
N ARG A 193 -15.93 -2.69 -4.67
CA ARG A 193 -16.61 -3.72 -5.47
C ARG A 193 -17.89 -3.20 -6.14
N PHE A 194 -18.69 -2.40 -5.42
CA PHE A 194 -20.05 -2.06 -5.85
C PHE A 194 -20.25 -0.59 -6.18
N HIS A 195 -20.01 0.31 -5.22
CA HIS A 195 -20.20 1.74 -5.45
C HIS A 195 -19.47 2.58 -4.38
N PRO A 196 -18.77 3.69 -4.72
CA PRO A 196 -18.02 4.49 -3.74
C PRO A 196 -18.85 5.06 -2.58
N GLN A 197 -20.16 5.25 -2.80
CA GLN A 197 -21.09 5.75 -1.77
C GLN A 197 -22.05 4.66 -1.28
N ILE A 198 -21.75 3.37 -1.49
CA ILE A 198 -22.69 2.28 -1.22
C ILE A 198 -23.25 2.34 0.21
N HIS A 199 -22.42 2.67 1.20
CA HIS A 199 -22.83 2.74 2.61
C HIS A 199 -23.79 3.89 2.95
N HIS A 200 -24.00 4.84 2.03
CA HIS A 200 -25.02 5.88 2.16
C HIS A 200 -26.40 5.43 1.66
N HIS A 201 -26.52 4.20 1.13
CA HIS A 201 -27.81 3.64 0.78
C HIS A 201 -28.71 3.53 2.03
N PRO A 202 -29.99 3.93 1.97
CA PRO A 202 -30.88 3.94 3.14
C PRO A 202 -30.93 2.62 3.92
N GLN A 203 -30.95 1.49 3.21
CA GLN A 203 -30.96 0.16 3.84
C GLN A 203 -29.67 -0.13 4.64
N LEU A 204 -28.53 0.36 4.17
CA LEU A 204 -27.24 0.18 4.82
C LEU A 204 -27.04 1.14 5.99
N LEU A 205 -27.58 2.35 5.90
CA LEU A 205 -27.64 3.29 7.02
C LEU A 205 -28.50 2.74 8.18
N GLU A 206 -29.61 2.07 7.86
CA GLU A 206 -30.42 1.39 8.88
C GLU A 206 -29.63 0.29 9.60
N ARG A 207 -28.95 -0.57 8.82
CA ARG A 207 -28.08 -1.64 9.38
C ARG A 207 -26.95 -1.08 10.22
N LEU A 208 -26.34 0.03 9.80
CA LEU A 208 -25.31 0.75 10.55
C LEU A 208 -25.85 1.24 11.91
N GLY A 209 -27.05 1.84 11.93
CA GLY A 209 -27.71 2.28 13.17
C GLY A 209 -28.05 1.12 14.11
N GLN A 210 -28.46 -0.03 13.56
CA GLN A 210 -28.71 -1.24 14.35
C GLN A 210 -27.42 -1.80 14.97
N ALA A 211 -26.31 -1.84 14.22
CA ALA A 211 -25.01 -2.29 14.70
C ALA A 211 -24.50 -1.38 15.85
N ALA A 212 -24.58 -0.06 15.68
CA ALA A 212 -24.20 0.90 16.71
C ALA A 212 -25.01 0.74 18.01
N THR A 213 -26.33 0.53 17.89
CA THR A 213 -27.23 0.39 19.05
C THR A 213 -26.99 -0.93 19.81
N LYS A 214 -26.76 -2.02 19.09
CA LYS A 214 -26.55 -3.36 19.68
C LYS A 214 -25.10 -3.62 20.09
N ARG A 215 -24.19 -2.64 19.90
CA ARG A 215 -22.72 -2.81 20.01
C ARG A 215 -22.22 -4.02 19.21
N GLY A 216 -22.78 -4.22 18.02
CA GLY A 216 -22.41 -5.27 17.09
C GLY A 216 -21.49 -4.77 15.97
N SER A 217 -20.90 -5.69 15.22
CA SER A 217 -20.13 -5.37 14.00
C SER A 217 -21.10 -5.01 12.87
N TYR A 218 -20.74 -3.98 12.11
CA TYR A 218 -21.46 -3.60 10.89
C TYR A 218 -21.35 -4.67 9.81
N ALA A 219 -20.19 -5.31 9.66
CA ALA A 219 -20.02 -6.45 8.75
C ALA A 219 -20.96 -7.59 9.12
N ALA A 220 -21.10 -7.92 10.40
CA ALA A 220 -22.05 -8.94 10.86
C ALA A 220 -23.51 -8.55 10.59
N ALA A 221 -23.85 -7.26 10.73
CA ALA A 221 -25.18 -6.75 10.41
C ALA A 221 -25.50 -6.77 8.90
N CYS A 222 -24.52 -7.02 8.03
CA CYS A 222 -24.67 -7.13 6.59
C CYS A 222 -24.43 -8.56 6.06
N ALA A 223 -24.22 -9.54 6.93
CA ALA A 223 -23.79 -10.89 6.54
C ALA A 223 -24.82 -11.68 5.71
N ASP A 224 -26.09 -11.28 5.74
CA ASP A 224 -27.17 -11.85 4.93
C ASP A 224 -27.24 -11.28 3.50
N LEU A 225 -26.48 -10.24 3.19
CA LEU A 225 -26.47 -9.62 1.87
C LEU A 225 -25.53 -10.36 0.92
N ASP A 226 -26.07 -10.83 -0.20
CA ASP A 226 -25.30 -11.37 -1.32
C ASP A 226 -24.95 -10.29 -2.35
N ASP A 227 -24.11 -10.65 -3.32
CA ASP A 227 -23.66 -9.73 -4.37
C ASP A 227 -24.85 -9.15 -5.19
N SER A 228 -25.95 -9.89 -5.34
CA SER A 228 -27.14 -9.40 -6.04
C SER A 228 -27.81 -8.25 -5.28
N ALA A 229 -27.93 -8.37 -3.95
CA ALA A 229 -28.47 -7.30 -3.12
C ALA A 229 -27.59 -6.04 -3.18
N TRP A 230 -26.27 -6.22 -3.13
CA TRP A 230 -25.32 -5.10 -3.26
C TRP A 230 -25.40 -4.41 -4.62
N LEU A 231 -25.48 -5.17 -5.71
CA LEU A 231 -25.62 -4.62 -7.07
C LEU A 231 -26.93 -3.84 -7.23
N SER A 232 -28.05 -4.36 -6.72
CA SER A 232 -29.33 -3.66 -6.73
C SER A 232 -29.24 -2.30 -6.03
N MET A 233 -28.62 -2.24 -4.84
CA MET A 233 -28.43 -0.98 -4.13
C MET A 233 -27.51 -0.01 -4.88
N ALA A 234 -26.47 -0.51 -5.56
CA ALA A 234 -25.59 0.30 -6.39
C ALA A 234 -26.33 0.90 -7.60
N GLU A 235 -27.19 0.14 -8.27
CA GLU A 235 -28.03 0.60 -9.38
C GLU A 235 -29.02 1.69 -8.93
N GLU A 236 -29.63 1.54 -7.76
CA GLU A 236 -30.50 2.55 -7.17
C GLU A 236 -29.75 3.87 -6.89
N LEU A 237 -28.53 3.80 -6.38
CA LEU A 237 -27.69 4.98 -6.14
C LEU A 237 -27.32 5.69 -7.45
N ASN A 238 -26.91 4.94 -8.47
CA ASN A 238 -26.60 5.49 -9.79
C ASN A 238 -27.82 6.18 -10.43
N SER A 239 -29.01 5.62 -10.25
CA SER A 239 -30.26 6.18 -10.79
C SER A 239 -30.69 7.48 -10.09
N ARG A 240 -30.22 7.73 -8.86
CA ARG A 240 -30.52 8.93 -8.07
C ARG A 240 -29.54 10.07 -8.30
N MET A 241 -28.38 9.82 -8.91
CA MET A 241 -27.46 10.88 -9.31
C MET A 241 -27.95 11.48 -10.64
N PRO A 242 -28.25 12.79 -10.71
CA PRO A 242 -28.46 13.45 -12.00
C PRO A 242 -27.15 13.32 -12.79
N THR A 243 -27.25 12.92 -14.06
CA THR A 243 -26.14 12.99 -15.00
C THR A 243 -25.68 14.46 -15.06
N ALA A 244 -24.48 14.72 -14.54
CA ALA A 244 -23.80 16.01 -14.67
C ALA A 244 -23.15 16.12 -16.05
#